data_AF-A0A6L6AAT4-F1
#
_entry.id   AF-A0A6L6AAT4-F1
#
_cell.length_a   1.000
_cell.length_b   1.000
_cell.length_c   1.000
_cell.angle_alpha   90.00
_cell.angle_beta   90.00
_cell.angle_gamma   90.00
#
_symmetry.space_group_name_H-M   'P 1'
#
loop_
_entity.id
_entity.type
_entity.pdbx_description
1 polymer ?
#
loop_
_entity_poly.entity_id
_entity_poly.type
_entity_poly.pdbx_seq_one_letter_code
_entity_poly.pdbx_strand_id
1 'polypeptide(L)'
;MQKRKSLIFAVSLTLAFGLTACSKSESTDVASASCEKADLATITEGKLTIATGEPAYYPWIIDDKPESGEGFEGAVAYAVAKQLGFSNDEVVWVRTTFDGAVTPGEKNFDFNLQQFSITEERKAAVDFSSPYYTAPQAIVSYKGSKIAGKTSIAELKSA
;
A
#
# COMPACT_ATOMS: atom_id res chain seq x y z
N MET A 1 45.62 45.36 18.44
CA MET A 1 45.86 46.70 17.87
C MET A 1 46.98 46.62 16.84
N GLN A 2 46.66 46.56 15.54
CA GLN A 2 47.59 46.90 14.47
C GLN A 2 46.77 47.35 13.25
N LYS A 3 46.87 48.64 12.94
CA LYS A 3 46.18 49.35 11.86
C LYS A 3 47.06 49.37 10.61
N ARG A 4 46.57 49.00 9.42
CA ARG A 4 46.94 49.53 8.08
C ARG A 4 45.77 49.27 7.12
N LYS A 5 44.89 50.25 6.89
CA LYS A 5 44.87 51.25 5.81
C LYS A 5 44.56 50.66 4.41
N SER A 6 43.28 50.82 4.06
CA SER A 6 42.66 51.14 2.76
C SER A 6 43.29 50.66 1.46
N LEU A 7 42.48 49.98 0.64
CA LEU A 7 42.29 50.42 -0.75
C LEU A 7 40.89 50.05 -1.25
N ILE A 8 40.22 51.07 -1.74
CA ILE A 8 38.91 51.09 -2.38
C ILE A 8 39.13 50.68 -3.84
N PHE A 9 38.34 49.75 -4.36
CA PHE A 9 38.02 49.73 -5.78
C PHE A 9 36.56 49.36 -5.97
N ALA A 10 35.76 50.38 -6.29
CA ALA A 10 34.38 50.24 -6.72
C ALA A 10 34.38 49.86 -8.20
N VAL A 11 33.69 48.77 -8.54
CA VAL A 11 33.18 48.55 -9.90
C VAL A 11 31.70 48.27 -9.75
N SER A 12 30.91 49.31 -9.98
CA SER A 12 29.48 49.23 -10.19
C SER A 12 29.22 48.67 -11.58
N LEU A 13 28.55 47.52 -11.67
CA LEU A 13 27.89 47.09 -12.90
C LEU A 13 26.42 46.81 -12.56
N THR A 14 25.59 47.81 -12.85
CA THR A 14 24.13 47.72 -12.84
C THR A 14 23.70 46.83 -14.00
N LEU A 15 23.04 45.71 -13.73
CA LEU A 15 22.24 45.00 -14.71
C LEU A 15 20.88 44.68 -14.09
N ALA A 16 19.89 45.46 -14.48
CA ALA A 16 18.49 45.20 -14.20
C ALA A 16 17.99 44.17 -15.22
N PHE A 17 17.48 43.02 -14.77
CA PHE A 17 16.59 42.18 -15.57
C PHE A 17 15.68 41.32 -14.68
N GLY A 18 14.37 41.53 -14.83
CA GLY A 18 13.35 40.49 -14.86
C GLY A 18 12.96 39.80 -13.55
N LEU A 19 11.92 40.30 -12.90
CA LEU A 19 10.97 39.45 -12.18
C LEU A 19 10.26 38.54 -13.19
N THR A 20 10.65 37.27 -13.28
CA THR A 20 9.80 36.22 -13.84
C THR A 20 9.59 35.16 -12.78
N ALA A 21 8.43 35.25 -12.14
CA ALA A 21 7.83 34.14 -11.41
C ALA A 21 7.68 32.96 -12.38
N CYS A 22 8.40 31.88 -12.12
CA CYS A 22 8.06 30.56 -12.58
C CYS A 22 8.16 29.66 -11.35
N SER A 23 7.00 29.32 -10.80
CA SER A 23 6.83 28.16 -9.94
C SER A 23 7.28 26.95 -10.75
N LYS A 24 8.56 26.60 -10.63
CA LYS A 24 9.09 25.35 -11.14
C LYS A 24 8.63 24.30 -10.16
N SER A 25 7.47 23.71 -10.45
CA SER A 25 7.18 22.36 -9.98
C SER A 25 8.33 21.50 -10.49
N GLU A 26 9.25 21.17 -9.59
CA GLU A 26 10.14 20.02 -9.78
C GLU A 26 9.24 18.80 -9.86
N SER A 27 8.79 18.50 -11.08
CA SER A 27 8.52 17.13 -11.47
C SER A 27 9.87 16.43 -11.43
N THR A 28 10.23 15.91 -10.26
CA THR A 28 11.26 14.88 -10.18
C THR A 28 10.73 13.73 -11.03
N ASP A 29 11.22 13.64 -12.27
CA ASP A 29 11.14 12.42 -13.06
C ASP A 29 11.92 11.35 -12.28
N VAL A 30 11.24 10.72 -11.34
CA VAL A 30 11.66 9.42 -10.81
C VAL A 30 11.64 8.52 -12.04
N ALA A 31 12.82 8.14 -12.52
CA ALA A 31 12.93 7.11 -13.55
C ALA A 31 11.99 5.98 -13.16
N SER A 32 10.99 5.69 -14.00
CA SER A 32 10.00 4.67 -13.69
C SER A 32 10.75 3.40 -13.35
N ALA A 33 10.64 2.94 -12.10
CA ALA A 33 11.19 1.66 -11.72
C ALA A 33 10.65 0.63 -12.72
N SER A 34 11.56 -0.10 -13.36
CA SER A 34 11.18 -1.22 -14.22
C SER A 34 10.44 -2.23 -13.34
N CYS A 35 9.22 -2.59 -13.73
CA CYS A 35 8.44 -3.65 -13.07
C CYS A 35 8.73 -5.02 -13.69
N GLU A 36 9.82 -5.14 -14.46
CA GLU A 36 10.26 -6.42 -14.99
C GLU A 36 10.69 -7.33 -13.84
N LYS A 37 10.34 -8.61 -13.92
CA LYS A 37 10.61 -9.62 -12.89
C LYS A 37 12.04 -9.59 -12.34
N ALA A 38 13.04 -9.39 -13.22
CA ALA A 38 14.45 -9.39 -12.87
C ALA A 38 14.88 -8.18 -12.02
N ASP A 39 14.11 -7.09 -12.06
CA ASP A 39 14.39 -5.85 -11.35
C ASP A 39 13.62 -5.77 -10.01
N LEU A 40 12.72 -6.71 -9.74
CA LEU A 40 11.94 -6.76 -8.50
C LEU A 40 12.79 -7.29 -7.35
N ALA A 41 12.83 -6.53 -6.25
CA ALA A 41 13.49 -6.92 -5.01
C ALA A 41 12.61 -7.88 -4.19
N THR A 42 12.38 -9.09 -4.72
CA THR A 42 11.63 -10.13 -4.01
C THR A 42 12.44 -10.73 -2.85
N ILE A 43 11.78 -11.15 -1.78
CA ILE A 43 12.41 -11.75 -0.60
C ILE A 43 13.11 -13.09 -0.90
N THR A 44 12.69 -13.77 -1.97
CA THR A 44 13.31 -14.99 -2.49
C THR A 44 13.53 -14.80 -3.97
N GLU A 45 14.78 -14.92 -4.43
CA GLU A 45 15.14 -14.69 -5.83
C GLU A 45 14.30 -15.56 -6.78
N GLY A 46 13.68 -14.92 -7.77
CA GLY A 46 12.86 -15.59 -8.79
C GLY A 46 11.50 -16.10 -8.30
N LYS A 47 11.10 -15.81 -7.06
CA LYS A 47 9.80 -16.20 -6.50
C LYS A 47 9.02 -14.99 -6.00
N LEU A 48 7.70 -15.06 -6.14
CA LEU A 48 6.79 -14.07 -5.57
C LEU A 48 6.08 -14.69 -4.36
N THR A 49 6.47 -14.27 -3.16
CA THR A 49 5.92 -14.77 -1.91
C THR A 49 4.73 -13.92 -1.48
N ILE A 50 3.53 -14.51 -1.53
CA ILE A 50 2.27 -13.84 -1.17
C ILE A 50 1.78 -14.37 0.17
N ALA A 51 1.46 -13.46 1.09
CA ALA A 51 0.86 -13.81 2.36
C ALA A 51 -0.67 -13.69 2.33
N THR A 52 -1.34 -14.60 3.03
CA THR A 52 -2.77 -14.50 3.38
C THR A 52 -3.02 -15.08 4.78
N GLY A 53 -4.27 -15.02 5.25
CA GLY A 53 -4.65 -15.43 6.60
C GLY A 53 -4.55 -16.93 6.85
N GLU A 54 -4.51 -17.31 8.13
CA GLU A 54 -4.71 -18.68 8.61
C GLU A 54 -5.90 -18.72 9.58
N PRO A 55 -7.08 -19.22 9.16
CA PRO A 55 -7.42 -19.61 7.78
C PRO A 55 -7.58 -18.38 6.85
N ALA A 56 -7.53 -18.62 5.55
CA ALA A 56 -7.95 -17.66 4.54
C ALA A 56 -9.46 -17.76 4.30
N TYR A 57 -10.15 -16.62 4.34
CA TYR A 57 -11.61 -16.59 4.44
C TYR A 57 -12.32 -16.66 3.08
N TYR A 58 -13.39 -17.46 3.03
CA TYR A 58 -14.39 -17.41 1.97
C TYR A 58 -15.13 -16.04 1.97
N PRO A 59 -15.49 -15.47 0.80
CA PRO A 59 -15.28 -15.96 -0.57
C PRO A 59 -13.99 -15.45 -1.22
N TRP A 60 -13.07 -14.87 -0.45
CA TRP A 60 -11.85 -14.26 -0.97
C TRP A 60 -10.83 -15.31 -1.40
N ILE A 61 -10.72 -16.38 -0.63
CA ILE A 61 -10.02 -17.62 -0.95
C ILE A 61 -10.99 -18.77 -0.75
N ILE A 62 -11.13 -19.65 -1.74
CA ILE A 62 -12.00 -20.83 -1.66
C ILE A 62 -11.26 -21.96 -0.94
N ASP A 63 -11.99 -22.68 -0.08
CA ASP A 63 -11.53 -23.87 0.67
C ASP A 63 -10.24 -23.69 1.50
N ASP A 64 -9.90 -22.44 1.86
CA ASP A 64 -8.63 -22.10 2.51
C ASP A 64 -7.39 -22.54 1.70
N LYS A 65 -7.51 -22.58 0.36
CA LYS A 65 -6.46 -23.02 -0.58
C LYS A 65 -6.05 -21.88 -1.52
N PRO A 66 -5.21 -20.95 -1.09
CA PRO A 66 -4.83 -19.81 -1.92
C PRO A 66 -4.06 -20.24 -3.18
N GLU A 67 -3.35 -21.37 -3.14
CA GLU A 67 -2.65 -21.96 -4.29
C GLU A 67 -3.58 -22.43 -5.42
N SER A 68 -4.88 -22.60 -5.14
CA SER A 68 -5.87 -22.89 -6.18
C SER A 68 -6.11 -21.70 -7.11
N GLY A 69 -5.84 -20.48 -6.64
CA GLY A 69 -6.23 -19.24 -7.30
C GLY A 69 -7.74 -18.98 -7.32
N GLU A 70 -8.54 -19.80 -6.65
CA GLU A 70 -9.99 -19.65 -6.58
C GLU A 70 -10.41 -18.68 -5.48
N GLY A 71 -11.42 -17.87 -5.79
CA GLY A 71 -11.87 -16.76 -4.96
C GLY A 71 -11.35 -15.43 -5.49
N PHE A 72 -11.88 -14.33 -4.96
CA PHE A 72 -11.56 -13.01 -5.49
C PHE A 72 -10.09 -12.62 -5.26
N GLU A 73 -9.55 -12.78 -4.06
CA GLU A 73 -8.15 -12.44 -3.77
C GLU A 73 -7.17 -13.47 -4.37
N GLY A 74 -7.56 -14.74 -4.48
CA GLY A 74 -6.80 -15.74 -5.21
C GLY A 74 -6.63 -15.35 -6.68
N ALA A 75 -7.72 -14.94 -7.33
CA ALA A 75 -7.68 -14.47 -8.71
C ALA A 75 -6.86 -13.17 -8.87
N VAL A 76 -6.97 -12.23 -7.93
CA VAL A 76 -6.16 -10.99 -7.92
C VAL A 76 -4.67 -11.31 -7.77
N ALA A 77 -4.30 -12.21 -6.86
CA ALA A 77 -2.92 -12.62 -6.62
C ALA A 77 -2.23 -13.12 -7.90
N TYR A 78 -2.86 -14.08 -8.60
CA TYR A 78 -2.32 -14.64 -9.83
C TYR A 78 -2.38 -13.67 -11.01
N ALA A 79 -3.34 -12.75 -11.05
CA ALA A 79 -3.37 -11.68 -12.05
C ALA A 79 -2.18 -10.72 -11.87
N VAL A 80 -1.87 -10.32 -10.63
CA VAL A 80 -0.69 -9.50 -10.31
C VAL A 80 0.60 -10.24 -10.64
N ALA A 81 0.73 -11.50 -10.21
CA ALA A 81 1.91 -12.33 -10.49
C ALA A 81 2.21 -12.39 -12.00
N LYS A 82 1.17 -12.63 -12.81
CA LYS A 82 1.29 -12.68 -14.28
C LYS A 82 1.75 -11.34 -14.87
N GLN A 83 1.23 -10.21 -14.38
CA GLN A 83 1.65 -8.88 -14.86
C GLN A 83 3.09 -8.55 -14.49
N LEU A 84 3.57 -9.07 -13.36
CA LEU A 84 4.95 -8.96 -12.91
C LEU A 84 5.89 -9.99 -13.57
N GLY A 85 5.38 -10.83 -14.47
CA GLY A 85 6.18 -11.81 -15.21
C GLY A 85 6.48 -13.13 -14.48
N PHE A 86 5.81 -13.41 -13.36
CA PHE A 86 5.91 -14.69 -12.66
C PHE A 86 4.90 -15.71 -13.22
N SER A 87 5.34 -16.97 -13.35
CA SER A 87 4.43 -18.10 -13.58
C SER A 87 3.78 -18.56 -12.28
N ASN A 88 2.69 -19.33 -12.38
CA ASN A 88 1.95 -19.78 -11.19
C ASN A 88 2.80 -20.65 -10.24
N ASP A 89 3.77 -21.42 -10.75
CA ASP A 89 4.72 -22.23 -9.98
C ASP A 89 5.87 -21.42 -9.33
N GLU A 90 5.92 -20.12 -9.63
CA GLU A 90 6.83 -19.17 -9.00
C GLU A 90 6.18 -18.37 -7.87
N VAL A 91 4.85 -18.52 -7.71
CA VAL A 91 4.12 -17.96 -6.57
C VAL A 91 4.26 -18.92 -5.38
N VAL A 92 4.73 -18.38 -4.25
CA VAL A 92 4.84 -19.09 -2.98
C VAL A 92 3.83 -18.49 -2.01
N TRP A 93 3.03 -19.31 -1.36
CA TRP A 93 2.07 -18.86 -0.36
C TRP A 93 2.62 -19.05 1.04
N VAL A 94 2.51 -18.00 1.87
CA VAL A 94 2.77 -18.07 3.31
C VAL A 94 1.55 -17.63 4.09
N ARG A 95 1.48 -18.04 5.34
CA ARG A 95 0.39 -17.73 6.26
C ARG A 95 0.81 -16.67 7.26
N THR A 96 -0.13 -15.83 7.66
CA THR A 96 0.09 -14.81 8.69
C THR A 96 -1.16 -14.54 9.52
N THR A 97 -0.96 -13.95 10.70
CA THR A 97 -2.04 -13.38 11.48
C THR A 97 -2.42 -12.02 10.91
N PHE A 98 -3.68 -11.63 11.09
CA PHE A 98 -4.16 -10.34 10.61
C PHE A 98 -3.36 -9.16 11.22
N ASP A 99 -3.09 -9.17 12.52
CA ASP A 99 -2.33 -8.10 13.17
C ASP A 99 -0.84 -8.14 12.79
N GLY A 100 -0.28 -9.33 12.59
CA GLY A 100 1.13 -9.51 12.20
C GLY A 100 1.45 -8.92 10.83
N ALA A 101 0.51 -8.98 9.88
CA ALA A 101 0.70 -8.44 8.54
C ALA A 101 0.87 -6.91 8.52
N VAL A 102 0.23 -6.19 9.46
CA VAL A 102 0.24 -4.71 9.54
C VAL A 102 1.07 -4.16 10.70
N THR A 103 1.87 -4.99 11.37
CA THR A 103 2.86 -4.54 12.35
C THR A 103 4.12 -4.02 11.64
N PRO A 104 4.79 -2.96 12.09
CA PRO A 104 6.06 -2.52 11.50
C PRO A 104 7.15 -3.61 11.58
N GLY A 105 8.06 -3.63 10.60
CA GLY A 105 9.24 -4.49 10.59
C GLY A 105 9.31 -5.43 9.38
N GLU A 106 10.40 -6.19 9.32
CA GLU A 106 10.64 -7.14 8.22
C GLU A 106 9.49 -8.14 8.06
N LYS A 107 9.17 -8.44 6.79
CA LYS A 107 8.18 -9.42 6.40
C LYS A 107 8.87 -10.58 5.70
N ASN A 108 8.30 -11.78 5.87
CA ASN A 108 8.69 -12.98 5.15
C ASN A 108 7.82 -13.20 3.91
N PHE A 109 7.31 -12.12 3.33
CA PHE A 109 6.49 -12.10 2.11
C PHE A 109 6.74 -10.79 1.36
N ASP A 110 6.48 -10.79 0.07
CA ASP A 110 6.60 -9.61 -0.80
C ASP A 110 5.37 -8.70 -0.67
N PHE A 111 4.17 -9.28 -0.59
CA PHE A 111 2.96 -8.57 -0.22
C PHE A 111 1.92 -9.49 0.42
N ASN A 112 0.91 -8.88 1.04
CA ASN A 112 -0.19 -9.59 1.67
C ASN A 112 -1.54 -9.27 0.99
N LEU A 113 -2.40 -10.29 0.85
CA LEU A 113 -3.80 -10.17 0.46
C LEU A 113 -4.67 -10.83 1.54
N GLN A 114 -5.32 -10.00 2.35
CA GLN A 114 -6.13 -10.42 3.49
C GLN A 114 -7.14 -9.35 3.91
N GLN A 115 -7.89 -8.78 2.96
CA GLN A 115 -9.00 -7.86 3.23
C GLN A 115 -8.67 -6.63 4.10
N PHE A 116 -7.47 -6.07 3.97
CA PHE A 116 -7.09 -4.92 4.78
C PHE A 116 -7.81 -3.65 4.35
N SER A 117 -8.66 -3.13 5.23
CA SER A 117 -9.07 -1.73 5.18
C SER A 117 -7.86 -0.83 5.41
N ILE A 118 -7.67 0.13 4.51
CA ILE A 118 -6.62 1.14 4.60
C ILE A 118 -7.01 2.15 5.69
N THR A 119 -6.17 2.28 6.71
CA THR A 119 -6.32 3.27 7.80
C THR A 119 -5.03 4.05 7.99
N GLU A 120 -5.10 5.26 8.55
CA GLU A 120 -3.91 6.08 8.80
C GLU A 120 -2.93 5.41 9.78
N GLU A 121 -3.46 4.70 10.78
CA GLU A 121 -2.65 3.89 11.70
C GLU A 121 -1.86 2.80 10.96
N ARG A 122 -2.50 2.06 10.04
CA ARG A 122 -1.82 0.99 9.29
C ARG A 122 -0.84 1.55 8.26
N LYS A 123 -1.17 2.67 7.61
CA LYS A 123 -0.25 3.37 6.70
C LYS A 123 1.03 3.84 7.39
N ALA A 124 0.97 4.11 8.70
CA ALA A 124 2.16 4.45 9.47
C ALA A 124 3.09 3.23 9.72
N ALA A 125 2.60 2.00 9.49
CA ALA A 125 3.33 0.76 9.73
C ALA A 125 3.75 0.04 8.45
N VAL A 126 2.94 0.11 7.39
CA VAL A 126 3.15 -0.59 6.12
C VAL A 126 2.66 0.26 4.94
N ASP A 127 3.25 0.02 3.76
CA ASP A 127 2.77 0.60 2.52
C ASP A 127 1.54 -0.17 1.98
N PHE A 128 0.61 0.57 1.38
CA PHE A 128 -0.55 0.01 0.70
C PHE A 128 -0.48 0.25 -0.80
N SER A 129 -0.96 -0.73 -1.56
CA SER A 129 -1.27 -0.54 -2.97
C SER A 129 -2.49 0.38 -3.13
N SER A 130 -2.85 0.65 -4.40
CA SER A 130 -4.19 1.20 -4.69
C SER A 130 -5.27 0.22 -4.20
N PRO A 131 -6.37 0.71 -3.61
CA PRO A 131 -7.43 -0.16 -3.12
C PRO A 131 -8.07 -0.95 -4.28
N TYR A 132 -8.32 -2.24 -4.06
CA TYR A 132 -8.89 -3.13 -5.08
C TYR A 132 -10.37 -3.49 -4.85
N TYR A 133 -10.95 -3.11 -3.71
CA TYR A 133 -12.39 -3.13 -3.45
C TYR A 133 -12.77 -2.23 -2.27
N THR A 134 -14.05 -1.98 -2.07
CA THR A 134 -14.61 -1.31 -0.88
C THR A 134 -15.59 -2.24 -0.19
N ALA A 135 -15.42 -2.43 1.12
CA ALA A 135 -16.34 -3.22 1.94
C ALA A 135 -17.24 -2.31 2.79
N PRO A 136 -18.55 -2.26 2.54
CA PRO A 136 -19.48 -1.63 3.48
C PRO A 136 -19.61 -2.48 4.75
N GLN A 137 -19.64 -1.83 5.91
CA GLN A 137 -19.92 -2.50 7.17
C GLN A 137 -21.44 -2.64 7.39
N ALA A 138 -21.86 -3.77 7.96
CA ALA A 138 -23.25 -4.06 8.27
C ALA A 138 -23.37 -4.69 9.67
N ILE A 139 -24.54 -4.53 10.28
CA ILE A 139 -24.90 -5.20 11.54
C ILE A 139 -25.89 -6.31 11.22
N VAL A 140 -25.58 -7.52 11.66
CA VAL A 140 -26.41 -8.71 11.48
C VAL A 140 -26.98 -9.13 12.83
N SER A 141 -28.28 -9.43 12.89
CA SER A 141 -28.94 -9.92 14.10
C SER A 141 -29.98 -10.99 13.78
N TYR A 142 -30.41 -11.73 14.80
CA TYR A 142 -31.47 -12.72 14.65
C TYR A 142 -32.86 -12.05 14.57
N LYS A 143 -33.80 -12.73 13.92
CA LYS A 143 -35.18 -12.27 13.79
C LYS A 143 -35.84 -12.08 15.17
N GLY A 144 -36.42 -10.91 15.41
CA GLY A 144 -37.07 -10.58 16.67
C GLY A 144 -36.12 -10.03 17.75
N SER A 145 -34.84 -9.82 17.43
CA SER A 145 -33.94 -9.06 18.31
C SER A 145 -34.45 -7.62 18.50
N LYS A 146 -34.00 -6.94 19.56
CA LYS A 146 -34.37 -5.53 19.81
C LYS A 146 -33.95 -4.58 18.69
N ILE A 147 -32.93 -4.96 17.92
CA ILE A 147 -32.41 -4.21 16.78
C ILE A 147 -33.00 -4.65 15.42
N ALA A 148 -33.96 -5.57 15.41
CA ALA A 148 -34.61 -6.00 14.18
C ALA A 148 -35.33 -4.82 13.49
N GLY A 149 -35.01 -4.59 12.21
CA GLY A 149 -35.58 -3.49 11.41
C GLY A 149 -35.02 -2.11 11.72
N LYS A 150 -34.01 -1.98 12.61
CA LYS A 150 -33.30 -0.72 12.84
C LYS A 150 -32.25 -0.50 11.77
N THR A 151 -32.22 0.68 11.16
CA THR A 151 -31.33 0.98 10.02
C THR A 151 -30.44 2.20 10.27
N SER A 152 -30.54 2.84 11.44
CA SER A 152 -29.72 4.00 11.81
C SER A 152 -29.02 3.81 13.15
N ILE A 153 -27.89 4.51 13.35
CA ILE A 153 -27.13 4.47 14.62
C ILE A 153 -27.99 4.93 15.81
N ALA A 154 -28.85 5.92 15.61
CA ALA A 154 -29.73 6.42 16.67
C ALA A 154 -30.73 5.37 17.15
N GLU A 155 -31.33 4.64 16.21
CA GLU A 155 -32.24 3.53 16.51
C GLU A 155 -31.51 2.35 17.18
N LEU A 156 -30.29 2.05 16.75
CA LEU A 156 -29.47 0.99 17.35
C LEU A 156 -29.06 1.33 18.79
N LYS A 157 -28.72 2.60 19.07
CA LYS A 157 -28.31 3.05 20.41
C LYS A 157 -29.46 3.00 21.44
N SER A 158 -30.70 3.05 20.99
CA SER A 158 -31.90 3.09 21.83
C SER A 158 -32.61 1.74 21.96
N ALA A 159 -32.06 0.68 21.37
CA ALA A 159 -32.63 -0.67 21.35
C ALA A 159 -32.23 -1.52 22.57
#